data_AF-A0A6N2TV57-F1
#
_entry.id   AF-A0A6N2TV57-F1
#
_cell.length_a   1.000
_cell.length_b   1.000
_cell.length_c   1.000
_cell.angle_alpha   90.00
_cell.angle_beta   90.00
_cell.angle_gamma   90.00
#
_symmetry.space_group_name_H-M   'P 1'
#
loop_
_entity.id
_entity.type
_entity.pdbx_description
1 polymer ?
#
loop_
_entity_poly.entity_id
_entity_poly.type
_entity_poly.pdbx_seq_one_letter_code
_entity_poly.pdbx_strand_id
1 'polypeptide(L)'
;MNQKNLDILTNIIGAVETGGQIYGKRRYDCYVPPYHNSDAEHTCTLGWAGNYGNNARKLVQMIFNEDKTAFRKADTAHIEKKLKVDWVVTKWNPTKAEKNALIAIITTPAGKRCQDELFQEDMKKYIKKAEEFGVTDVKAQMMWCEIEHLGGLGPVKRIFNRAKKPYTPDSIFQSLLKDQNDTSNNNQVGDKKFQSRHECCVKWIKQYVDEDKEEESMTLIIGSARMGENGHITGGAAGDQTGGEVSMQNFYMHSKGWYCLRPKTIKMANKMADAMRQACDNNNIGYDQNSRNGVITQLKKHGTLASIKTKTESDCSSLVRACIIQSSGKDVGDIYTGNLASALESSGLFAKRFSVSSESQLYNGDVLVTKAKGHTVIVVSGRKRKETGTDDTPIEKPADTNNVSKGQKWLNSNYSSVIKKATGKLLEIDGSYGTHSRWAALAVWKDLTNRRYGYNLTPSNKNFLDSCKKAAKKALTKYGSSGTYTYIIQFILSAKGFYTGKMDAEFGSETKSAVKSFQKSKGLSDDGDVGANTWYALFN
;
A
#
# COMPACT_ATOMS: atom_id res chain seq x y z
N MET A 1 -3.60 3.10 10.92
CA MET A 1 -3.21 1.88 10.16
C MET A 1 -3.99 1.76 8.84
N ASN A 2 -3.35 1.35 7.73
CA ASN A 2 -4.02 1.14 6.43
C ASN A 2 -4.70 -0.27 6.33
N GLN A 3 -5.47 -0.52 5.25
CA GLN A 3 -6.18 -1.79 5.07
C GLN A 3 -5.26 -3.01 4.94
N LYS A 4 -4.15 -2.92 4.19
CA LYS A 4 -3.17 -4.01 4.05
C LYS A 4 -2.66 -4.48 5.41
N ASN A 5 -2.29 -3.54 6.28
CA ASN A 5 -1.80 -3.84 7.62
C ASN A 5 -2.93 -4.38 8.51
N LEU A 6 -4.16 -3.91 8.33
CA LEU A 6 -5.32 -4.46 9.02
C LEU A 6 -5.62 -5.92 8.61
N ASP A 7 -5.45 -6.26 7.34
CA ASP A 7 -5.60 -7.63 6.84
C ASP A 7 -4.49 -8.55 7.37
N ILE A 8 -3.23 -8.06 7.44
CA ILE A 8 -2.13 -8.76 8.09
C ILE A 8 -2.46 -9.02 9.57
N LEU A 9 -2.90 -7.99 10.29
CA LEU A 9 -3.30 -8.11 11.69
C LEU A 9 -4.44 -9.13 11.86
N THR A 10 -5.43 -9.11 10.97
CA THR A 10 -6.54 -10.07 10.94
C THR A 10 -6.02 -11.51 10.80
N ASN A 11 -5.08 -11.74 9.89
CA ASN A 11 -4.47 -13.06 9.68
C ASN A 11 -3.63 -13.54 10.87
N ILE A 12 -2.97 -12.61 11.57
CA ILE A 12 -2.17 -12.91 12.76
C ILE A 12 -3.09 -13.28 13.92
N ILE A 13 -4.08 -12.44 14.24
CA ILE A 13 -4.99 -12.69 15.35
C ILE A 13 -5.82 -13.94 15.10
N GLY A 14 -6.36 -14.12 13.90
CA GLY A 14 -7.09 -15.34 13.55
C GLY A 14 -6.26 -16.61 13.77
N ALA A 15 -4.98 -16.56 13.43
CA ALA A 15 -4.06 -17.67 13.62
C ALA A 15 -3.84 -18.03 15.09
N VAL A 16 -3.64 -17.02 15.96
CA VAL A 16 -3.36 -17.26 17.39
C VAL A 16 -4.62 -17.45 18.24
N GLU A 17 -5.77 -16.98 17.78
CA GLU A 17 -7.05 -17.13 18.49
C GLU A 17 -7.66 -18.50 18.25
N THR A 18 -7.76 -18.91 16.98
CA THR A 18 -8.47 -20.15 16.63
C THR A 18 -7.80 -20.98 15.54
N GLY A 19 -6.79 -20.43 14.84
CA GLY A 19 -6.11 -21.07 13.71
C GLY A 19 -4.93 -21.99 14.08
N GLY A 20 -4.70 -22.27 15.37
CA GLY A 20 -3.63 -23.17 15.81
C GLY A 20 -2.22 -22.65 15.56
N GLN A 21 -2.05 -21.33 15.61
CA GLN A 21 -0.78 -20.64 15.30
C GLN A 21 -0.25 -20.91 13.88
N ILE A 22 -1.16 -21.02 12.90
CA ILE A 22 -0.81 -21.06 11.47
C ILE A 22 -1.32 -19.78 10.80
N TYR A 23 -0.40 -18.95 10.28
CA TYR A 23 -0.72 -17.65 9.67
C TYR A 23 -1.86 -17.75 8.64
N GLY A 24 -2.84 -16.85 8.74
CA GLY A 24 -3.99 -16.77 7.83
C GLY A 24 -5.06 -17.84 8.05
N LYS A 25 -4.83 -18.85 8.90
CA LYS A 25 -5.89 -19.77 9.32
C LYS A 25 -6.73 -19.16 10.43
N ARG A 26 -8.03 -19.38 10.38
CA ARG A 26 -9.02 -18.99 11.39
C ARG A 26 -10.21 -19.93 11.29
N ARG A 27 -10.82 -20.28 12.43
CA ARG A 27 -11.96 -21.21 12.48
C ARG A 27 -13.27 -20.46 12.67
N TYR A 28 -14.00 -20.26 11.57
CA TYR A 28 -15.26 -19.50 11.56
C TYR A 28 -16.42 -20.18 12.30
N ASP A 29 -16.30 -21.47 12.58
CA ASP A 29 -17.28 -22.29 13.31
C ASP A 29 -17.02 -22.33 14.82
N CYS A 30 -16.06 -21.55 15.32
CA CYS A 30 -15.72 -21.55 16.73
C CYS A 30 -16.90 -21.16 17.62
N TYR A 31 -17.09 -21.98 18.66
CA TYR A 31 -18.09 -21.81 19.70
C TYR A 31 -17.47 -22.23 21.03
N VAL A 32 -17.64 -21.39 22.04
CA VAL A 32 -17.27 -21.71 23.42
C VAL A 32 -18.51 -21.60 24.30
N PRO A 33 -18.87 -22.64 25.08
CA PRO A 33 -20.03 -22.61 25.96
C PRO A 33 -19.79 -21.65 27.14
N PRO A 34 -20.87 -21.23 27.82
CA PRO A 34 -20.75 -20.50 29.08
C PRO A 34 -19.88 -21.24 30.09
N TYR A 35 -19.19 -20.48 30.96
CA TYR A 35 -18.33 -20.98 32.05
C TYR A 35 -17.13 -21.81 31.62
N HIS A 36 -16.77 -21.81 30.33
CA HIS A 36 -15.64 -22.59 29.84
C HIS A 36 -14.28 -21.93 30.13
N ASN A 37 -14.15 -20.63 29.85
CA ASN A 37 -12.89 -19.92 30.04
C ASN A 37 -12.76 -19.32 31.45
N SER A 38 -13.88 -18.95 32.07
CA SER A 38 -13.95 -18.30 33.38
C SER A 38 -15.36 -18.39 33.95
N ASP A 39 -15.47 -18.43 35.28
CA ASP A 39 -16.75 -18.38 36.00
C ASP A 39 -17.52 -17.06 35.76
N ALA A 40 -16.84 -16.02 35.29
CA ALA A 40 -17.43 -14.74 34.92
C ALA A 40 -18.07 -14.74 33.51
N GLU A 41 -17.79 -15.74 32.67
CA GLU A 41 -18.35 -15.85 31.33
C GLU A 41 -19.69 -16.60 31.34
N HIS A 42 -20.76 -15.90 31.72
CA HIS A 42 -22.09 -16.49 31.93
C HIS A 42 -22.88 -16.83 30.66
N THR A 43 -22.32 -16.56 29.48
CA THR A 43 -22.96 -16.85 28.18
C THR A 43 -21.91 -17.30 27.15
N CYS A 44 -22.33 -17.59 25.92
CA CYS A 44 -21.44 -18.15 24.91
C CYS A 44 -20.53 -17.11 24.25
N THR A 45 -19.47 -17.63 23.64
CA THR A 45 -18.53 -16.89 22.78
C THR A 45 -18.56 -17.48 21.37
N LEU A 46 -18.60 -16.63 20.35
CA LEU A 46 -18.80 -17.04 18.95
C LEU A 46 -17.74 -16.52 17.99
N GLY A 47 -17.45 -17.35 17.00
CA GLY A 47 -16.65 -16.99 15.84
C GLY A 47 -15.15 -17.02 16.12
N TRP A 48 -14.39 -16.84 15.06
CA TRP A 48 -12.94 -16.99 15.10
C TRP A 48 -12.24 -15.96 15.98
N ALA A 49 -12.88 -14.80 16.19
CA ALA A 49 -12.37 -13.66 16.95
C ALA A 49 -12.85 -13.64 18.42
N GLY A 50 -13.44 -14.73 18.92
CA GLY A 50 -13.79 -14.84 20.33
C GLY A 50 -14.83 -13.81 20.80
N ASN A 51 -15.90 -13.58 20.03
CA ASN A 51 -16.91 -12.58 20.39
C ASN A 51 -17.76 -13.06 21.57
N TYR A 52 -17.51 -12.55 22.77
CA TYR A 52 -18.24 -12.91 23.98
C TYR A 52 -19.57 -12.16 24.11
N GLY A 53 -20.63 -12.87 24.52
CA GLY A 53 -21.91 -12.31 24.96
C GLY A 53 -22.55 -11.32 23.99
N ASN A 54 -22.68 -10.05 24.40
CA ASN A 54 -23.34 -9.04 23.56
C ASN A 54 -22.55 -8.68 22.29
N ASN A 55 -21.24 -8.94 22.23
CA ASN A 55 -20.51 -8.82 20.97
C ASN A 55 -20.85 -9.99 20.02
N ALA A 56 -21.04 -11.19 20.56
CA ALA A 56 -21.57 -12.34 19.82
C ALA A 56 -22.99 -12.05 19.31
N ARG A 57 -23.85 -11.45 20.14
CA ARG A 57 -25.18 -11.00 19.72
C ARG A 57 -25.09 -9.99 18.56
N LYS A 58 -24.18 -9.00 18.66
CA LYS A 58 -23.95 -8.02 17.60
C LYS A 58 -23.54 -8.70 16.29
N LEU A 59 -22.63 -9.66 16.34
CA LEU A 59 -22.25 -10.47 15.18
C LEU A 59 -23.48 -11.10 14.54
N VAL A 60 -24.30 -11.82 15.31
CA VAL A 60 -25.49 -12.50 14.78
C VAL A 60 -26.51 -11.49 14.22
N GLN A 61 -26.61 -10.30 14.81
CA GLN A 61 -27.45 -9.21 14.29
C GLN A 61 -26.93 -8.65 12.96
N MET A 62 -25.61 -8.50 12.79
CA MET A 62 -25.00 -8.09 11.52
C MET A 62 -25.33 -9.11 10.42
N ILE A 63 -25.20 -10.41 10.72
CA ILE A 63 -25.50 -11.49 9.77
C ILE A 63 -26.97 -11.46 9.35
N PHE A 64 -27.88 -11.26 10.30
CA PHE A 64 -29.31 -11.11 9.99
C PHE A 64 -29.57 -9.92 9.07
N ASN A 65 -28.92 -8.79 9.29
CA ASN A 65 -29.11 -7.59 8.47
C ASN A 65 -28.53 -7.72 7.06
N GLU A 66 -27.39 -8.40 6.94
CA GLU A 66 -26.69 -8.66 5.68
C GLU A 66 -27.47 -9.63 4.77
N ASP A 67 -27.98 -10.75 5.32
CA ASP A 67 -28.71 -11.76 4.54
C ASP A 67 -29.78 -12.47 5.39
N LYS A 68 -30.97 -11.86 5.47
CA LYS A 68 -32.13 -12.39 6.21
C LYS A 68 -32.55 -13.78 5.72
N THR A 69 -32.43 -14.04 4.42
CA THR A 69 -32.91 -15.28 3.81
C THR A 69 -32.00 -16.44 4.21
N ALA A 70 -30.69 -16.29 4.03
CA ALA A 70 -29.73 -17.31 4.45
C ALA A 70 -29.73 -17.49 5.98
N PHE A 71 -29.87 -16.38 6.74
CA PHE A 71 -30.00 -16.43 8.19
C PHE A 71 -31.17 -17.33 8.63
N ARG A 72 -32.38 -17.04 8.15
CA ARG A 72 -33.60 -17.78 8.55
C ARG A 72 -33.56 -19.24 8.10
N LYS A 73 -32.89 -19.53 6.99
CA LYS A 73 -32.64 -20.90 6.55
C LYS A 73 -31.71 -21.66 7.50
N ALA A 74 -30.69 -21.00 8.04
CA ALA A 74 -29.75 -21.59 9.00
C ALA A 74 -30.29 -21.62 10.44
N ASP A 75 -31.25 -20.75 10.77
CA ASP A 75 -31.86 -20.63 12.09
C ASP A 75 -32.89 -21.72 12.38
N THR A 76 -32.41 -22.91 12.75
CA THR A 76 -33.26 -24.05 13.14
C THR A 76 -33.76 -24.01 14.58
N ALA A 77 -33.41 -22.97 15.35
CA ALA A 77 -33.67 -22.89 16.80
C ALA A 77 -34.24 -21.53 17.26
N HIS A 78 -34.75 -20.72 16.33
CA HIS A 78 -35.33 -19.40 16.59
C HIS A 78 -34.37 -18.39 17.26
N ILE A 79 -33.09 -18.42 16.87
CA ILE A 79 -32.05 -17.47 17.24
C ILE A 79 -32.45 -16.02 16.91
N GLU A 80 -33.22 -15.77 15.84
CA GLU A 80 -33.74 -14.42 15.52
C GLU A 80 -34.45 -13.78 16.73
N LYS A 81 -35.19 -14.57 17.52
CA LYS A 81 -35.88 -14.07 18.72
C LYS A 81 -34.91 -13.65 19.84
N LYS A 82 -33.71 -14.24 19.86
CA LYS A 82 -32.67 -13.96 20.86
C LYS A 82 -31.88 -12.68 20.56
N LEU A 83 -32.00 -12.13 19.34
CA LEU A 83 -31.33 -10.88 18.98
C LEU A 83 -31.81 -9.66 19.78
N LYS A 84 -33.05 -9.70 20.29
CA LYS A 84 -33.63 -8.64 21.12
C LYS A 84 -33.31 -8.77 22.61
N VAL A 85 -32.67 -9.87 23.02
CA VAL A 85 -32.37 -10.18 24.42
C VAL A 85 -30.93 -9.82 24.71
N ASP A 86 -30.64 -9.26 25.89
CA ASP A 86 -29.26 -9.04 26.34
C ASP A 86 -28.66 -10.36 26.83
N TRP A 87 -27.67 -10.91 26.11
CA TRP A 87 -27.17 -12.26 26.37
C TRP A 87 -26.39 -12.34 27.68
N VAL A 88 -25.74 -11.25 28.08
CA VAL A 88 -24.93 -11.20 29.30
C VAL A 88 -25.83 -11.03 30.52
N VAL A 89 -26.75 -10.06 30.48
CA VAL A 89 -27.68 -9.78 31.59
C VAL A 89 -28.60 -10.98 31.85
N THR A 90 -29.09 -11.61 30.78
CA THR A 90 -29.96 -12.80 30.93
C THR A 90 -29.20 -14.09 31.21
N LYS A 91 -27.86 -14.06 31.20
CA LYS A 91 -27.00 -15.24 31.34
C LYS A 91 -27.45 -16.37 30.41
N TRP A 92 -27.77 -16.02 29.16
CA TRP A 92 -28.36 -16.98 28.24
C TRP A 92 -27.38 -18.12 28.01
N ASN A 93 -27.83 -19.33 28.33
CA ASN A 93 -27.09 -20.57 28.13
C ASN A 93 -27.70 -21.32 26.94
N PRO A 94 -27.08 -21.25 25.74
CA PRO A 94 -27.66 -21.87 24.55
C PRO A 94 -27.80 -23.38 24.71
N THR A 95 -28.99 -23.89 24.40
CA THR A 95 -29.23 -25.33 24.28
C THR A 95 -28.39 -25.95 23.16
N LYS A 96 -28.33 -27.28 23.10
CA LYS A 96 -27.64 -28.00 22.02
C LYS A 96 -28.17 -27.60 20.62
N ALA A 97 -29.49 -27.42 20.49
CA ALA A 97 -30.11 -26.99 19.24
C ALA A 97 -29.71 -25.53 18.89
N GLU A 98 -29.78 -24.63 19.86
CA GLU A 98 -29.38 -23.23 19.68
C GLU A 98 -27.89 -23.10 19.33
N LYS A 99 -27.01 -23.88 19.97
CA LYS A 99 -25.59 -23.97 19.61
C LYS A 99 -25.40 -24.36 18.14
N ASN A 100 -26.08 -25.41 17.68
CA ASN A 100 -25.96 -25.87 16.30
C ASN A 100 -26.46 -24.81 15.31
N ALA A 101 -27.58 -24.15 15.62
CA ALA A 101 -28.10 -23.05 14.80
C ALA A 101 -27.13 -21.86 14.78
N LEU A 102 -26.56 -21.47 15.91
CA LEU A 102 -25.55 -20.40 15.98
C LEU A 102 -24.35 -20.71 15.09
N ILE A 103 -23.80 -21.93 15.17
CA ILE A 103 -22.67 -22.35 14.32
C ILE A 103 -23.07 -22.31 12.83
N ALA A 104 -24.26 -22.82 12.48
CA ALA A 104 -24.76 -22.77 11.11
C ALA A 104 -24.91 -21.33 10.59
N ILE A 105 -25.42 -20.41 11.41
CA ILE A 105 -25.58 -18.99 11.07
C ILE A 105 -24.22 -18.32 10.84
N ILE A 106 -23.26 -18.46 11.77
CA ILE A 106 -21.97 -17.77 11.68
C ILE A 106 -21.07 -18.34 10.57
N THR A 107 -21.36 -19.55 10.07
CA THR A 107 -20.60 -20.20 8.99
C THR A 107 -21.21 -20.00 7.59
N THR A 108 -22.38 -19.35 7.49
CA THR A 108 -22.90 -18.88 6.19
C THR A 108 -21.90 -17.93 5.50
N PRO A 109 -22.00 -17.72 4.17
CA PRO A 109 -21.15 -16.74 3.48
C PRO A 109 -21.23 -15.33 4.09
N ALA A 110 -22.43 -14.86 4.44
CA ALA A 110 -22.65 -13.62 5.18
C ALA A 110 -22.02 -13.70 6.58
N GLY A 111 -22.23 -14.81 7.28
CA GLY A 111 -21.60 -15.15 8.57
C GLY A 111 -20.11 -14.90 8.63
N LYS A 112 -19.38 -15.45 7.66
CA LYS A 112 -17.92 -15.30 7.56
C LYS A 112 -17.50 -13.86 7.29
N ARG A 113 -18.20 -13.14 6.41
CA ARG A 113 -17.93 -11.72 6.14
C ARG A 113 -18.16 -10.85 7.37
N CYS A 114 -19.29 -11.02 8.07
CA CYS A 114 -19.61 -10.25 9.27
C CYS A 114 -18.63 -10.52 10.43
N GLN A 115 -18.10 -11.75 10.55
CA GLN A 115 -17.05 -12.03 11.53
C GLN A 115 -15.78 -11.20 11.27
N ASP A 116 -15.35 -11.11 10.01
CA ASP A 116 -14.18 -10.34 9.62
C ASP A 116 -14.42 -8.84 9.77
N GLU A 117 -15.60 -8.36 9.38
CA GLU A 117 -15.99 -6.96 9.50
C GLU A 117 -16.06 -6.50 10.96
N LEU A 118 -16.73 -7.26 11.84
CA LEU A 118 -16.82 -6.92 13.26
C LEU A 118 -15.44 -6.88 13.92
N PHE A 119 -14.58 -7.84 13.59
CA PHE A 119 -13.21 -7.84 14.08
C PHE A 119 -12.46 -6.57 13.64
N GLN A 120 -12.56 -6.19 12.36
CA GLN A 120 -11.92 -4.97 11.85
C GLN A 120 -12.48 -3.69 12.50
N GLU A 121 -13.78 -3.63 12.81
CA GLU A 121 -14.36 -2.53 13.59
C GLU A 121 -13.73 -2.42 14.99
N ASP A 122 -13.55 -3.54 15.67
CA ASP A 122 -12.95 -3.56 17.01
C ASP A 122 -11.46 -3.21 16.97
N MET A 123 -10.71 -3.70 15.99
CA MET A 123 -9.30 -3.32 15.79
C MET A 123 -9.15 -1.82 15.54
N LYS A 124 -10.04 -1.19 14.75
CA LYS A 124 -10.02 0.27 14.53
C LYS A 124 -10.19 1.04 15.84
N LYS A 125 -11.02 0.56 16.77
CA LYS A 125 -11.17 1.17 18.10
C LYS A 125 -9.88 1.03 18.92
N TYR A 126 -9.23 -0.13 18.89
CA TYR A 126 -7.99 -0.36 19.63
C TYR A 126 -6.84 0.48 19.08
N ILE A 127 -6.73 0.60 17.75
CA ILE A 127 -5.76 1.48 17.09
C ILE A 127 -5.95 2.93 17.54
N LYS A 128 -7.19 3.42 17.61
CA LYS A 128 -7.47 4.77 18.11
C LYS A 128 -6.98 4.96 19.55
N LYS A 129 -7.22 3.99 20.44
CA LYS A 129 -6.71 4.03 21.82
C LYS A 129 -5.17 4.00 21.87
N ALA A 130 -4.53 3.23 20.98
CA ALA A 130 -3.08 3.19 20.85
C ALA A 130 -2.54 4.57 20.44
N GLU A 131 -3.16 5.22 19.47
CA GLU A 131 -2.82 6.57 19.00
C GLU A 131 -3.00 7.62 20.11
N GLU A 132 -4.12 7.56 20.86
CA GLU A 132 -4.38 8.39 22.04
C GLU A 132 -3.32 8.18 23.14
N PHE A 133 -2.75 6.97 23.24
CA PHE A 133 -1.64 6.66 24.14
C PHE A 133 -0.26 7.09 23.59
N GLY A 134 -0.19 7.59 22.36
CA GLY A 134 1.04 8.01 21.70
C GLY A 134 1.79 6.89 20.97
N VAL A 135 1.11 5.79 20.62
CA VAL A 135 1.66 4.69 19.81
C VAL A 135 1.29 4.92 18.34
N THR A 136 2.26 5.40 17.56
CA THR A 136 2.07 5.74 16.14
C THR A 136 2.75 4.78 15.16
N ASP A 137 3.74 4.01 15.62
CA ASP A 137 4.39 2.98 14.80
C ASP A 137 3.42 1.82 14.52
N VAL A 138 3.32 1.38 13.26
CA VAL A 138 2.35 0.35 12.84
C VAL A 138 2.59 -0.99 13.54
N LYS A 139 3.84 -1.40 13.72
CA LYS A 139 4.15 -2.68 14.37
C LYS A 139 3.82 -2.62 15.85
N ALA A 140 4.10 -1.49 16.50
CA ALA A 140 3.67 -1.23 17.87
C ALA A 140 2.14 -1.16 18.00
N GLN A 141 1.44 -0.56 17.03
CA GLN A 141 -0.03 -0.58 16.99
C GLN A 141 -0.59 -2.00 16.86
N MET A 142 0.03 -2.88 16.07
CA MET A 142 -0.38 -4.29 15.99
C MET A 142 -0.17 -5.03 17.31
N MET A 143 0.96 -4.79 17.99
CA MET A 143 1.19 -5.33 19.33
C MET A 143 0.20 -4.75 20.36
N TRP A 144 -0.23 -3.51 20.20
CA TRP A 144 -1.28 -2.94 21.05
C TRP A 144 -2.59 -3.71 20.87
N CYS A 145 -3.01 -3.88 19.61
CA CYS A 145 -4.26 -4.56 19.28
C CYS A 145 -4.29 -6.02 19.77
N GLU A 146 -3.20 -6.78 19.62
CA GLU A 146 -3.19 -8.18 20.05
C GLU A 146 -3.31 -8.32 21.57
N ILE A 147 -2.63 -7.47 22.33
CA ILE A 147 -2.68 -7.49 23.80
C ILE A 147 -4.04 -7.00 24.31
N GLU A 148 -4.57 -5.92 23.73
CA GLU A 148 -5.90 -5.42 24.09
C GLU A 148 -7.01 -6.43 23.74
N HIS A 149 -6.88 -7.14 22.62
CA HIS A 149 -7.82 -8.20 22.27
C HIS A 149 -7.77 -9.37 23.25
N LEU A 150 -6.57 -9.74 23.75
CA LEU A 150 -6.39 -10.84 24.69
C LEU A 150 -6.84 -10.50 26.12
N GLY A 151 -6.54 -9.31 26.63
CA GLY A 151 -6.75 -8.98 28.05
C GLY A 151 -7.34 -7.61 28.33
N GLY A 152 -7.67 -6.82 27.30
CA GLY A 152 -8.26 -5.50 27.44
C GLY A 152 -7.26 -4.37 27.71
N LEU A 153 -7.82 -3.17 27.92
CA LEU A 153 -7.06 -1.91 27.96
C LEU A 153 -6.14 -1.78 29.18
N GLY A 154 -6.53 -2.37 30.32
CA GLY A 154 -5.74 -2.32 31.55
C GLY A 154 -4.38 -3.00 31.39
N PRO A 155 -4.35 -4.30 30.99
CA PRO A 155 -3.11 -5.00 30.70
C PRO A 155 -2.24 -4.32 29.64
N VAL A 156 -2.79 -3.93 28.48
CA VAL A 156 -1.97 -3.30 27.43
C VAL A 156 -1.28 -2.02 27.92
N LYS A 157 -1.97 -1.17 28.68
CA LYS A 157 -1.37 0.04 29.28
C LYS A 157 -0.23 -0.32 30.24
N ARG A 158 -0.39 -1.35 31.09
CA ARG A 158 0.67 -1.86 31.97
C ARG A 158 1.89 -2.29 31.15
N ILE A 159 1.70 -3.09 30.10
CA ILE A 159 2.78 -3.58 29.25
C ILE A 159 3.53 -2.43 28.59
N PHE A 160 2.81 -1.50 27.96
CA PHE A 160 3.41 -0.40 27.20
C PHE A 160 4.13 0.61 28.11
N ASN A 161 3.59 0.93 29.29
CA ASN A 161 4.28 1.79 30.27
C ASN A 161 5.63 1.20 30.73
N ARG A 162 5.74 -0.13 30.78
CA ARG A 162 6.95 -0.84 31.17
C ARG A 162 7.92 -1.10 30.01
N ALA A 163 7.43 -1.04 28.77
CA ALA A 163 8.21 -1.31 27.57
C ALA A 163 9.22 -0.19 27.29
N LYS A 164 10.40 -0.57 26.79
CA LYS A 164 11.44 0.38 26.41
C LYS A 164 11.04 1.12 25.12
N LYS A 165 11.23 2.44 25.08
CA LYS A 165 11.05 3.25 23.86
C LYS A 165 12.33 3.25 22.98
N PRO A 166 12.23 3.38 21.64
CA PRO A 166 10.98 3.39 20.86
C PRO A 166 10.27 2.04 20.95
N TYR A 167 8.94 2.06 20.90
CA TYR A 167 8.15 0.83 20.96
C TYR A 167 8.40 0.00 19.70
N THR A 168 8.98 -1.18 19.90
CA THR A 168 9.15 -2.22 18.89
C THR A 168 8.50 -3.51 19.37
N PRO A 169 8.16 -4.45 18.46
CA PRO A 169 7.66 -5.77 18.86
C PRO A 169 8.54 -6.46 19.91
N ASP A 170 9.86 -6.35 19.79
CA ASP A 170 10.79 -6.92 20.78
C ASP A 170 10.70 -6.23 22.13
N SER A 171 10.69 -4.89 22.16
CA SER A 171 10.63 -4.14 23.42
C SER A 171 9.32 -4.41 24.19
N ILE A 172 8.21 -4.60 23.47
CA ILE A 172 6.89 -4.87 24.02
C ILE A 172 6.84 -6.32 24.50
N PHE A 173 7.37 -7.26 23.72
CA PHE A 173 7.45 -8.66 24.11
C PHE A 173 8.33 -8.88 25.35
N GLN A 174 9.48 -8.22 25.43
CA GLN A 174 10.30 -8.23 26.65
C GLN A 174 9.57 -7.61 27.85
N SER A 175 8.66 -6.66 27.61
CA SER A 175 7.77 -6.19 28.66
C SER A 175 6.80 -7.31 29.05
N LEU A 176 6.06 -7.93 28.14
CA LEU A 176 5.15 -9.06 28.42
C LEU A 176 5.78 -10.13 29.31
N LEU A 177 7.00 -10.58 28.99
CA LEU A 177 7.69 -11.64 29.76
C LEU A 177 7.90 -11.30 31.25
N LYS A 178 7.89 -10.01 31.63
CA LYS A 178 8.01 -9.62 33.04
C LYS A 178 6.77 -9.95 33.88
N ASP A 179 5.62 -10.21 33.28
CA ASP A 179 4.44 -10.69 34.02
C ASP A 179 4.73 -12.05 34.69
N GLN A 180 5.60 -12.88 34.11
CA GLN A 180 5.98 -14.19 34.65
C GLN A 180 6.76 -14.12 35.99
N ASN A 181 7.20 -12.92 36.39
CA ASN A 181 7.81 -12.71 37.70
C ASN A 181 6.77 -12.58 38.82
N ASP A 182 5.51 -12.32 38.47
CA ASP A 182 4.41 -12.29 39.43
C ASP A 182 3.92 -13.71 39.68
N THR A 183 4.26 -14.26 40.84
CA THR A 183 3.86 -15.62 41.24
C THR A 183 2.51 -15.64 41.97
N SER A 184 1.87 -14.48 42.18
CA SER A 184 0.57 -14.39 42.86
C SER A 184 -0.60 -14.79 41.97
N ASN A 185 -0.42 -14.82 40.65
CA ASN A 185 -1.43 -15.23 39.67
C ASN A 185 -0.76 -15.80 38.41
N ASN A 186 -1.50 -16.61 37.64
CA ASN A 186 -1.01 -17.27 36.42
C ASN A 186 -1.98 -17.04 35.22
N ASN A 187 -2.67 -15.90 35.24
CA ASN A 187 -3.62 -15.49 34.20
C ASN A 187 -3.35 -14.09 33.63
N GLN A 188 -2.16 -13.56 33.81
CA GLN A 188 -1.73 -12.33 33.13
C GLN A 188 -1.45 -12.58 31.65
N VAL A 189 -1.68 -11.55 30.85
CA VAL A 189 -1.45 -11.59 29.39
C VAL A 189 -0.02 -11.98 29.02
N GLY A 190 0.98 -11.70 29.85
CA GLY A 190 2.38 -12.08 29.61
C GLY A 190 2.81 -13.45 30.16
N ASP A 191 1.90 -14.19 30.81
CA ASP A 191 2.23 -15.46 31.45
C ASP A 191 2.62 -16.55 30.46
N LYS A 192 3.29 -17.59 30.99
CA LYS A 192 3.89 -18.67 30.20
C LYS A 192 2.92 -19.31 29.21
N LYS A 193 1.63 -19.44 29.58
CA LYS A 193 0.59 -20.03 28.73
C LYS A 193 0.26 -19.21 27.48
N PHE A 194 0.55 -17.92 27.46
CA PHE A 194 0.34 -17.03 26.30
C PHE A 194 1.64 -16.70 25.56
N GLN A 195 2.81 -17.11 26.09
CA GLN A 195 4.11 -16.76 25.50
C GLN A 195 4.22 -17.19 24.02
N SER A 196 3.82 -18.42 23.67
CA SER A 196 3.92 -18.92 22.29
C SER A 196 3.06 -18.11 21.31
N ARG A 197 1.89 -17.65 21.76
CA ARG A 197 1.00 -16.77 21.00
C ARG A 197 1.71 -15.45 20.69
N HIS A 198 2.31 -14.83 21.69
CA HIS A 198 3.03 -13.57 21.55
C HIS A 198 4.25 -13.69 20.63
N GLU A 199 5.00 -14.80 20.75
CA GLU A 199 6.12 -15.09 19.85
C GLU A 199 5.67 -15.21 18.39
N CYS A 200 4.52 -15.86 18.15
CA CYS A 200 3.90 -15.92 16.82
C CYS A 200 3.51 -14.53 16.31
N CYS A 201 2.86 -13.70 17.13
CA CYS A 201 2.51 -12.32 16.78
C CYS A 201 3.77 -11.52 16.40
N VAL A 202 4.81 -11.52 17.24
CA VAL A 202 6.07 -10.79 16.99
C VAL A 202 6.73 -11.27 15.70
N LYS A 203 6.83 -12.59 15.49
CA LYS A 203 7.42 -13.18 14.28
C LYS A 203 6.71 -12.69 13.03
N TRP A 204 5.38 -12.77 12.99
CA TRP A 204 4.61 -12.43 11.79
C TRP A 204 4.47 -10.93 11.57
N ILE A 205 4.39 -10.12 12.62
CA ILE A 205 4.47 -8.67 12.51
C ILE A 205 5.80 -8.29 11.84
N LYS A 206 6.92 -8.85 12.29
CA LYS A 206 8.23 -8.60 11.66
C LYS A 206 8.33 -9.12 10.23
N GLN A 207 7.69 -10.24 9.93
CA GLN A 207 7.79 -10.92 8.65
C GLN A 207 6.91 -10.29 7.56
N TYR A 208 5.68 -9.87 7.91
CA TYR A 208 4.66 -9.45 6.95
C TYR A 208 4.41 -7.94 6.95
N VAL A 209 4.74 -7.25 8.05
CA VAL A 209 4.70 -5.78 8.09
C VAL A 209 6.03 -5.27 7.56
N ASP A 210 6.06 -5.11 6.25
CA ASP A 210 7.15 -4.41 5.56
C ASP A 210 7.11 -2.93 5.98
N GLU A 211 8.17 -2.47 6.65
CA GLU A 211 8.51 -1.06 6.60
C GLU A 211 8.90 -0.80 5.13
N ASP A 212 8.14 0.05 4.44
CA ASP A 212 8.35 0.53 3.06
C ASP A 212 7.68 -0.21 1.87
N LYS A 213 6.65 -1.06 2.06
CA LYS A 213 5.85 -1.58 0.93
C LYS A 213 4.38 -1.16 0.94
N GLU A 214 4.10 0.13 0.81
CA GLU A 214 2.73 0.65 0.56
C GLU A 214 2.33 0.70 -0.93
N GLU A 215 3.18 0.26 -1.87
CA GLU A 215 2.87 0.26 -3.31
C GLU A 215 2.91 -1.14 -3.93
N GLU A 216 2.00 -2.06 -3.58
CA GLU A 216 1.85 -3.29 -4.39
C GLU A 216 0.49 -4.00 -4.24
N SER A 217 -0.61 -3.25 -4.31
CA SER A 217 -1.94 -3.83 -4.64
C SER A 217 -2.94 -2.79 -5.17
N MET A 218 -2.50 -1.86 -6.04
CA MET A 218 -3.43 -0.96 -6.74
C MET A 218 -3.68 -1.51 -8.14
N THR A 219 -4.89 -2.04 -8.37
CA THR A 219 -5.38 -2.34 -9.71
C THR A 219 -5.46 -1.02 -10.48
N LEU A 220 -4.78 -0.93 -11.63
CA LEU A 220 -4.76 0.28 -12.45
C LEU A 220 -6.11 0.44 -13.17
N ILE A 221 -6.92 1.43 -12.79
CA ILE A 221 -8.25 1.68 -13.37
C ILE A 221 -8.24 2.99 -14.16
N ILE A 222 -8.90 2.97 -15.32
CA ILE A 222 -9.12 4.11 -16.21
C ILE A 222 -10.62 4.38 -16.38
N GLY A 223 -11.00 5.65 -16.54
CA GLY A 223 -12.35 6.07 -16.90
C GLY A 223 -12.38 6.78 -18.26
N SER A 224 -13.46 6.58 -19.02
CA SER A 224 -13.66 7.24 -20.32
C SER A 224 -15.10 7.10 -20.82
N ALA A 225 -15.49 8.01 -21.72
CA ALA A 225 -16.67 7.87 -22.58
C ALA A 225 -16.34 6.99 -23.81
N ARG A 226 -17.22 6.06 -24.16
CA ARG A 226 -17.01 4.96 -25.11
C ARG A 226 -18.32 4.65 -25.84
N MET A 227 -18.21 4.07 -27.04
CA MET A 227 -19.35 3.49 -27.76
C MET A 227 -20.11 2.51 -26.88
N GLY A 228 -21.43 2.63 -26.82
CA GLY A 228 -22.32 1.65 -26.22
C GLY A 228 -22.30 0.30 -26.94
N GLU A 229 -22.82 -0.74 -26.28
CA GLU A 229 -22.81 -2.15 -26.75
C GLU A 229 -23.53 -2.39 -28.08
N ASN A 230 -24.27 -1.40 -28.58
CA ASN A 230 -24.95 -1.44 -29.88
C ASN A 230 -24.01 -1.09 -31.05
N GLY A 231 -22.75 -0.72 -30.79
CA GLY A 231 -21.71 -0.51 -31.82
C GLY A 231 -21.82 0.80 -32.63
N HIS A 232 -22.74 1.70 -32.27
CA HIS A 232 -22.98 2.95 -32.99
C HIS A 232 -22.19 4.11 -32.35
N ILE A 233 -21.51 4.91 -33.19
CA ILE A 233 -20.73 6.10 -32.79
C ILE A 233 -21.54 7.41 -32.83
N THR A 234 -22.72 7.38 -33.43
CA THR A 234 -23.59 8.53 -33.70
C THR A 234 -25.05 8.10 -33.66
N GLY A 235 -25.94 9.05 -33.35
CA GLY A 235 -27.40 8.85 -33.42
C GLY A 235 -28.06 8.37 -32.13
N GLY A 236 -27.33 8.38 -31.00
CA GLY A 236 -27.92 8.21 -29.67
C GLY A 236 -28.78 9.41 -29.28
N ALA A 237 -29.87 9.18 -28.57
CA ALA A 237 -30.74 10.25 -28.07
C ALA A 237 -30.32 10.61 -26.65
N ALA A 238 -30.17 11.90 -26.35
CA ALA A 238 -29.76 12.36 -25.03
C ALA A 238 -30.58 11.69 -23.91
N GLY A 239 -30.01 10.69 -23.23
CA GLY A 239 -30.80 9.88 -22.29
C GLY A 239 -30.89 8.37 -22.49
N ASP A 240 -30.14 7.77 -23.40
CA ASP A 240 -30.11 6.34 -23.71
C ASP A 240 -29.02 5.55 -22.94
N GLN A 241 -28.54 6.10 -21.82
CA GLN A 241 -27.40 5.56 -21.07
C GLN A 241 -27.65 4.14 -20.55
N THR A 242 -26.86 3.17 -21.02
CA THR A 242 -26.91 1.75 -20.58
C THR A 242 -25.96 1.43 -19.43
N GLY A 243 -25.23 2.42 -18.91
CA GLY A 243 -24.19 2.25 -17.88
C GLY A 243 -22.83 1.76 -18.41
N GLY A 244 -22.72 1.45 -19.71
CA GLY A 244 -21.46 1.03 -20.35
C GLY A 244 -20.69 2.17 -21.03
N GLU A 245 -21.37 3.25 -21.40
CA GLU A 245 -20.86 4.31 -22.28
C GLU A 245 -19.84 5.21 -21.59
N VAL A 246 -20.18 5.78 -20.44
CA VAL A 246 -19.23 6.51 -19.59
C VAL A 246 -18.95 5.65 -18.37
N SER A 247 -17.80 4.97 -18.37
CA SER A 247 -17.55 3.91 -17.39
C SER A 247 -16.07 3.77 -17.05
N MET A 248 -15.81 3.15 -15.89
CA MET A 248 -14.48 2.75 -15.44
C MET A 248 -14.15 1.33 -15.90
N GLN A 249 -12.86 1.03 -16.14
CA GLN A 249 -12.39 -0.34 -16.41
C GLN A 249 -10.91 -0.51 -16.03
N ASN A 250 -10.46 -1.77 -16.02
CA ASN A 250 -9.04 -2.08 -15.91
C ASN A 250 -8.25 -1.48 -17.07
N PHE A 251 -7.08 -0.92 -16.76
CA PHE A 251 -6.16 -0.42 -17.78
C PHE A 251 -5.77 -1.54 -18.76
N TYR A 252 -5.64 -1.15 -20.02
CA TYR A 252 -5.19 -1.99 -21.11
C TYR A 252 -4.26 -1.20 -22.03
N MET A 253 -3.33 -1.90 -22.68
CA MET A 253 -2.50 -1.30 -23.72
C MET A 253 -3.27 -1.28 -25.05
N HIS A 254 -3.58 -0.09 -25.56
CA HIS A 254 -4.33 0.06 -26.81
C HIS A 254 -3.44 -0.30 -28.02
N SER A 255 -4.00 -0.91 -29.06
CA SER A 255 -3.26 -1.33 -30.27
C SER A 255 -2.51 -0.18 -30.97
N LYS A 256 -3.12 1.00 -31.01
CA LYS A 256 -2.52 2.27 -31.47
C LYS A 256 -1.44 2.86 -30.53
N GLY A 257 -1.16 2.22 -29.40
CA GLY A 257 -0.28 2.72 -28.33
C GLY A 257 -0.85 3.95 -27.61
N TRP A 258 -0.31 4.25 -26.43
CA TRP A 258 -0.69 5.40 -25.62
C TRP A 258 0.44 6.44 -25.56
N TYR A 259 0.08 7.72 -25.67
CA TYR A 259 0.79 8.82 -25.04
C TYR A 259 0.16 9.11 -23.68
N CYS A 260 0.96 9.46 -22.68
CA CYS A 260 0.50 9.93 -21.38
C CYS A 260 0.84 11.41 -21.23
N LEU A 261 -0.16 12.20 -20.83
CA LEU A 261 -0.03 13.60 -20.42
C LEU A 261 -0.37 13.72 -18.94
N ARG A 262 0.64 14.09 -18.15
CA ARG A 262 0.53 14.16 -16.70
C ARG A 262 0.21 15.57 -16.25
N PRO A 263 -0.86 15.81 -15.46
CA PRO A 263 -1.09 17.12 -14.84
C PRO A 263 0.12 17.54 -14.03
N LYS A 264 0.55 18.80 -14.13
CA LYS A 264 1.76 19.26 -13.42
C LYS A 264 1.61 19.12 -11.90
N THR A 265 0.45 19.49 -11.36
CA THR A 265 0.20 19.46 -9.91
C THR A 265 -0.55 18.20 -9.48
N ILE A 266 -0.20 17.69 -8.30
CA ILE A 266 -0.86 16.52 -7.68
C ILE A 266 -2.30 16.84 -7.34
N LYS A 267 -2.55 18.04 -6.83
CA LYS A 267 -3.89 18.56 -6.56
C LYS A 267 -4.79 18.52 -7.80
N MET A 268 -4.30 18.96 -8.96
CA MET A 268 -5.05 18.86 -10.21
C MET A 268 -5.24 17.41 -10.64
N ALA A 269 -4.18 16.59 -10.53
CA ALA A 269 -4.24 15.18 -10.92
C ALA A 269 -5.29 14.38 -10.13
N ASN A 270 -5.34 14.55 -8.81
CA ASN A 270 -6.35 13.93 -7.96
C ASN A 270 -7.76 14.44 -8.31
N LYS A 271 -7.93 15.75 -8.48
CA LYS A 271 -9.21 16.34 -8.91
C LYS A 271 -9.67 15.84 -10.29
N MET A 272 -8.75 15.59 -11.22
CA MET A 272 -9.09 15.02 -12.54
C MET A 272 -9.55 13.57 -12.42
N ALA A 273 -8.88 12.76 -11.60
CA ALA A 273 -9.33 11.40 -11.32
C ALA A 273 -10.72 11.38 -10.65
N ASP A 274 -10.96 12.27 -9.68
CA ASP A 274 -12.26 12.44 -9.03
C ASP A 274 -13.34 12.89 -10.01
N ALA A 275 -13.05 13.87 -10.87
CA ALA A 275 -13.98 14.35 -11.89
C ALA A 275 -14.37 13.25 -12.87
N MET A 276 -13.42 12.41 -13.30
CA MET A 276 -13.71 11.28 -14.18
C MET A 276 -14.55 10.21 -13.46
N ARG A 277 -14.28 9.89 -12.18
CA ARG A 277 -15.15 9.02 -11.37
C ARG A 277 -16.58 9.53 -11.32
N GLN A 278 -16.74 10.81 -10.97
CA GLN A 278 -18.05 11.45 -10.88
C GLN A 278 -18.82 11.40 -12.20
N ALA A 279 -18.14 11.50 -13.33
CA ALA A 279 -18.79 11.33 -14.62
C ALA A 279 -19.18 9.88 -14.92
N CYS A 280 -18.32 8.91 -14.60
CA CYS A 280 -18.62 7.49 -14.77
C CYS A 280 -19.76 7.02 -13.85
N ASP A 281 -19.90 7.63 -12.68
CA ASP A 281 -20.95 7.30 -11.71
C ASP A 281 -22.26 8.08 -11.98
N ASN A 282 -22.28 8.99 -12.97
CA ASN A 282 -23.46 9.80 -13.29
C ASN A 282 -24.20 9.29 -14.54
N ASN A 283 -25.32 8.62 -14.28
CA ASN A 283 -26.21 8.08 -15.32
C ASN A 283 -26.84 9.12 -16.26
N ASN A 284 -26.65 10.42 -16.04
CA ASN A 284 -27.12 11.48 -16.94
C ASN A 284 -26.11 11.87 -18.02
N ILE A 285 -24.90 11.28 -18.02
CA ILE A 285 -23.84 11.58 -18.99
C ILE A 285 -23.65 10.37 -19.90
N GLY A 286 -24.01 10.52 -21.17
CA GLY A 286 -23.88 9.50 -22.21
C GLY A 286 -22.74 9.77 -23.20
N TYR A 287 -22.74 8.98 -24.28
CA TYR A 287 -21.80 9.11 -25.40
C TYR A 287 -22.50 9.41 -26.74
N ASP A 288 -22.19 10.56 -27.36
CA ASP A 288 -22.53 10.88 -28.75
C ASP A 288 -21.53 11.88 -29.34
N GLN A 289 -20.97 11.56 -30.51
CA GLN A 289 -20.02 12.44 -31.22
C GLN A 289 -20.69 13.69 -31.80
N ASN A 290 -21.97 13.65 -32.16
CA ASN A 290 -22.69 14.80 -32.71
C ASN A 290 -23.06 15.81 -31.61
N SER A 291 -23.33 15.30 -30.40
CA SER A 291 -23.73 16.09 -29.23
C SER A 291 -22.63 16.24 -28.19
N ARG A 292 -21.36 16.02 -28.57
CA ARG A 292 -20.18 15.92 -27.71
C ARG A 292 -20.00 17.03 -26.66
N ASN A 293 -20.43 18.26 -26.94
CA ASN A 293 -20.23 19.39 -26.03
C ASN A 293 -21.36 19.56 -24.99
N GLY A 294 -22.38 18.69 -25.00
CA GLY A 294 -23.48 18.72 -24.04
C GLY A 294 -22.99 18.70 -22.59
N VAL A 295 -22.06 17.78 -22.28
CA VAL A 295 -21.46 17.64 -20.95
C VAL A 295 -20.79 18.94 -20.46
N ILE A 296 -20.19 19.73 -21.36
CA ILE A 296 -19.55 21.00 -21.01
C ILE A 296 -20.60 22.05 -20.65
N THR A 297 -21.68 22.13 -21.43
CA THR A 297 -22.81 23.03 -21.16
C THR A 297 -23.44 22.72 -19.81
N GLN A 298 -23.70 21.44 -19.53
CA GLN A 298 -24.29 21.05 -18.24
C GLN A 298 -23.32 21.20 -17.08
N LEU A 299 -22.02 20.92 -17.27
CA LEU A 299 -21.01 21.19 -16.25
C LEU A 299 -20.98 22.67 -15.84
N LYS A 300 -21.01 23.58 -16.82
CA LYS A 300 -21.06 25.03 -16.55
C LYS A 300 -22.32 25.45 -15.80
N LYS A 301 -23.45 24.78 -16.04
CA LYS A 301 -24.73 25.03 -15.36
C LYS A 301 -24.78 24.45 -13.94
N HIS A 302 -24.25 23.25 -13.74
CA HIS A 302 -24.39 22.48 -12.50
C HIS A 302 -23.15 22.52 -11.59
N GLY A 303 -22.05 23.12 -12.06
CA GLY A 303 -20.80 23.31 -11.32
C GLY A 303 -19.91 22.07 -11.23
N THR A 304 -20.49 20.87 -11.08
CA THR A 304 -19.75 19.60 -11.03
C THR A 304 -20.41 18.53 -11.90
N LEU A 305 -19.62 17.58 -12.40
CA LEU A 305 -20.04 16.42 -13.17
C LEU A 305 -21.00 15.54 -12.37
N ALA A 306 -20.78 15.38 -11.06
CA ALA A 306 -21.71 14.68 -10.17
C ALA A 306 -23.09 15.35 -10.04
N SER A 307 -23.16 16.67 -10.23
CA SER A 307 -24.40 17.45 -10.04
C SER A 307 -25.22 17.62 -11.31
N ILE A 308 -24.76 17.10 -12.45
CA ILE A 308 -25.52 17.14 -13.71
C ILE A 308 -26.76 16.25 -13.55
N LYS A 309 -27.94 16.89 -13.61
CA LYS A 309 -29.25 16.23 -13.51
C LYS A 309 -29.98 16.16 -14.85
N THR A 310 -29.51 16.91 -15.86
CA THR A 310 -30.07 16.92 -17.20
C THR A 310 -29.28 15.95 -18.06
N LYS A 311 -30.00 15.02 -18.70
CA LYS A 311 -29.45 14.08 -19.68
C LYS A 311 -28.62 14.82 -20.72
N THR A 312 -27.41 14.36 -20.94
CA THR A 312 -26.43 15.04 -21.78
C THR A 312 -25.43 14.07 -22.35
N GLU A 313 -24.78 14.50 -23.43
CA GLU A 313 -23.86 13.66 -24.18
C GLU A 313 -22.44 14.20 -24.17
N SER A 314 -21.51 13.27 -24.37
CA SER A 314 -20.09 13.53 -24.46
C SER A 314 -19.43 12.66 -25.53
N ASP A 315 -18.19 12.99 -25.89
CA ASP A 315 -17.26 12.04 -26.46
C ASP A 315 -16.04 11.90 -25.54
N CYS A 316 -15.13 10.97 -25.85
CA CYS A 316 -13.97 10.72 -25.00
C CYS A 316 -13.15 12.01 -24.71
N SER A 317 -12.96 12.85 -25.72
CA SER A 317 -12.18 14.10 -25.63
C SER A 317 -12.89 15.25 -24.91
N SER A 318 -14.20 15.42 -25.12
CA SER A 318 -15.01 16.44 -24.46
C SER A 318 -15.28 16.06 -23.00
N LEU A 319 -15.35 14.77 -22.67
CA LEU A 319 -15.37 14.32 -21.28
C LEU A 319 -14.04 14.64 -20.57
N VAL A 320 -12.89 14.41 -21.23
CA VAL A 320 -11.58 14.84 -20.69
C VAL A 320 -11.54 16.36 -20.50
N ARG A 321 -12.04 17.14 -21.46
CA ARG A 321 -12.17 18.60 -21.35
C ARG A 321 -13.01 19.00 -20.13
N ALA A 322 -14.14 18.34 -19.91
CA ALA A 322 -15.01 18.58 -18.76
C ALA A 322 -14.28 18.31 -17.43
N CYS A 323 -13.52 17.22 -17.35
CA CYS A 323 -12.69 16.90 -16.19
C CYS A 323 -11.61 17.97 -15.94
N ILE A 324 -11.02 18.53 -17.01
CA ILE A 324 -10.04 19.62 -16.90
C ILE A 324 -10.68 20.91 -16.38
N ILE A 325 -11.85 21.28 -16.92
CA ILE A 325 -12.60 22.47 -16.48
C ILE A 325 -12.94 22.34 -15.00
N GLN A 326 -13.50 21.22 -14.56
CA GLN A 326 -13.86 21.02 -13.16
C GLN A 326 -12.64 21.00 -12.23
N SER A 327 -11.54 20.38 -12.65
CA SER A 327 -10.35 20.20 -11.80
C SER A 327 -9.49 21.46 -11.66
N SER A 328 -9.40 22.26 -12.73
CA SER A 328 -8.49 23.40 -12.83
C SER A 328 -9.18 24.76 -12.89
N GLY A 329 -10.48 24.80 -13.22
CA GLY A 329 -11.21 26.02 -13.54
C GLY A 329 -10.87 26.62 -14.90
N LYS A 330 -9.97 26.00 -15.68
CA LYS A 330 -9.55 26.47 -17.00
C LYS A 330 -10.15 25.61 -18.11
N ASP A 331 -10.56 26.27 -19.18
CA ASP A 331 -11.01 25.63 -20.41
C ASP A 331 -9.84 25.60 -21.42
N VAL A 332 -9.47 24.40 -21.86
CA VAL A 332 -8.34 24.19 -22.80
C VAL A 332 -8.75 24.36 -24.27
N GLY A 333 -9.96 24.83 -24.52
CA GLY A 333 -10.51 25.01 -25.85
C GLY A 333 -11.11 23.74 -26.43
N ASP A 334 -11.57 23.79 -27.69
CA ASP A 334 -12.16 22.63 -28.34
C ASP A 334 -11.07 21.59 -28.69
N ILE A 335 -11.17 20.43 -28.06
CA ILE A 335 -10.21 19.33 -28.20
C ILE A 335 -10.92 18.09 -28.73
N TYR A 336 -10.28 17.38 -29.64
CA TYR A 336 -10.65 16.05 -30.13
C TYR A 336 -9.39 15.17 -30.19
N THR A 337 -9.53 13.86 -30.35
CA THR A 337 -8.39 12.91 -30.23
C THR A 337 -7.21 13.17 -31.17
N GLY A 338 -7.38 13.99 -32.23
CA GLY A 338 -6.31 14.39 -33.13
C GLY A 338 -5.48 15.60 -32.67
N ASN A 339 -6.06 16.53 -31.89
CA ASN A 339 -5.34 17.72 -31.40
C ASN A 339 -5.13 17.72 -29.88
N LEU A 340 -5.80 16.83 -29.14
CA LEU A 340 -5.87 16.84 -27.68
C LEU A 340 -4.49 16.82 -27.03
N ALA A 341 -3.58 15.94 -27.46
CA ALA A 341 -2.24 15.87 -26.87
C ALA A 341 -1.50 17.22 -26.99
N SER A 342 -1.48 17.82 -28.18
CA SER A 342 -0.84 19.11 -28.40
C SER A 342 -1.54 20.26 -27.64
N ALA A 343 -2.88 20.24 -27.57
CA ALA A 343 -3.64 21.25 -26.83
C ALA A 343 -3.34 21.20 -25.32
N LEU A 344 -3.26 19.98 -24.74
CA LEU A 344 -2.92 19.80 -23.33
C LEU A 344 -1.48 20.20 -23.03
N GLU A 345 -0.52 19.91 -23.91
CA GLU A 345 0.87 20.39 -23.77
C GLU A 345 0.96 21.92 -23.78
N SER A 346 0.23 22.57 -24.69
CA SER A 346 0.20 24.04 -24.81
C SER A 346 -0.60 24.74 -23.69
N SER A 347 -1.47 24.03 -22.98
CA SER A 347 -2.30 24.60 -21.90
C SER A 347 -1.49 25.09 -20.69
N GLY A 348 -0.23 24.65 -20.56
CA GLY A 348 0.60 24.89 -19.39
C GLY A 348 0.18 24.09 -18.14
N LEU A 349 -0.92 23.34 -18.19
CA LEU A 349 -1.43 22.53 -17.07
C LEU A 349 -0.81 21.13 -17.01
N PHE A 350 -0.30 20.61 -18.14
CA PHE A 350 0.26 19.28 -18.26
C PHE A 350 1.76 19.33 -18.57
N ALA A 351 2.48 18.29 -18.16
CA ALA A 351 3.84 18.05 -18.59
C ALA A 351 3.88 17.58 -20.06
N LYS A 352 5.07 17.63 -20.68
CA LYS A 352 5.28 17.06 -22.03
C LYS A 352 4.86 15.60 -22.05
N ARG A 353 4.21 15.19 -23.14
CA ARG A 353 3.71 13.83 -23.28
C ARG A 353 4.87 12.83 -23.39
N PHE A 354 4.66 11.61 -22.91
CA PHE A 354 5.59 10.50 -23.11
C PHE A 354 4.85 9.25 -23.59
N SER A 355 5.55 8.36 -24.30
CA SER A 355 4.96 7.08 -24.73
C SER A 355 4.79 6.15 -23.54
N VAL A 356 3.61 5.55 -23.39
CA VAL A 356 3.37 4.51 -22.39
C VAL A 356 3.87 3.17 -22.92
N SER A 357 4.55 2.43 -22.06
CA SER A 357 5.05 1.07 -22.25
C SER A 357 4.65 0.21 -21.05
N SER A 358 5.00 -1.09 -21.04
CA SER A 358 4.81 -1.97 -19.88
C SER A 358 5.44 -1.42 -18.60
N GLU A 359 6.57 -0.70 -18.72
CA GLU A 359 7.34 -0.14 -17.61
C GLU A 359 6.83 1.24 -17.15
N SER A 360 5.89 1.82 -17.90
CA SER A 360 5.41 3.17 -17.61
C SER A 360 4.51 3.17 -16.38
N GLN A 361 4.93 3.91 -15.36
CA GLN A 361 4.12 4.12 -14.17
C GLN A 361 3.04 5.17 -14.43
N LEU A 362 1.79 4.74 -14.26
CA LEU A 362 0.59 5.55 -14.42
C LEU A 362 0.00 5.94 -13.06
N TYR A 363 -0.40 7.20 -12.96
CA TYR A 363 -0.83 7.83 -11.71
C TYR A 363 -2.22 8.42 -11.86
N ASN A 364 -2.91 8.64 -10.74
CA ASN A 364 -4.21 9.33 -10.73
C ASN A 364 -4.13 10.64 -11.53
N GLY A 365 -5.08 10.84 -12.44
CA GLY A 365 -5.22 12.03 -13.27
C GLY A 365 -4.38 12.04 -14.54
N ASP A 366 -3.52 11.04 -14.78
CA ASP A 366 -2.82 10.89 -16.07
C ASP A 366 -3.85 10.75 -17.20
N VAL A 367 -3.71 11.59 -18.23
CA VAL A 367 -4.54 11.54 -19.43
C VAL A 367 -3.81 10.70 -20.47
N LEU A 368 -4.40 9.59 -20.89
CA LEU A 368 -3.84 8.74 -21.94
C LEU A 368 -4.57 9.00 -23.25
N VAL A 369 -3.80 9.19 -24.31
CA VAL A 369 -4.29 9.53 -25.66
C VAL A 369 -3.65 8.59 -26.65
N THR A 370 -4.43 7.99 -27.55
CA THR A 370 -3.85 7.08 -28.54
C THR A 370 -2.85 7.82 -29.44
N LYS A 371 -1.75 7.17 -29.83
CA LYS A 371 -0.69 7.83 -30.63
C LYS A 371 -1.15 8.27 -32.02
N ALA A 372 -2.18 7.61 -32.54
CA ALA A 372 -2.95 8.03 -33.70
C ALA A 372 -4.40 8.34 -33.28
N LYS A 373 -5.16 9.09 -34.08
CA LYS A 373 -6.57 9.44 -33.81
C LYS A 373 -7.37 8.18 -33.43
N GLY A 374 -8.02 8.20 -32.27
CA GLY A 374 -8.64 7.00 -31.72
C GLY A 374 -9.41 7.26 -30.44
N HIS A 375 -8.73 7.21 -29.29
CA HIS A 375 -9.36 7.19 -27.97
C HIS A 375 -8.57 8.00 -26.95
N THR A 376 -9.24 8.44 -25.88
CA THR A 376 -8.60 9.06 -24.73
C THR A 376 -9.26 8.62 -23.43
N VAL A 377 -8.45 8.43 -22.38
CA VAL A 377 -8.90 7.98 -21.06
C VAL A 377 -8.20 8.77 -19.94
N ILE A 378 -8.76 8.77 -18.73
CA ILE A 378 -8.10 9.28 -17.52
C ILE A 378 -7.86 8.13 -16.55
N VAL A 379 -6.65 8.05 -16.00
CA VAL A 379 -6.33 7.12 -14.92
C VAL A 379 -7.04 7.56 -13.64
N VAL A 380 -8.00 6.77 -13.17
CA VAL A 380 -8.79 7.07 -11.96
C VAL A 380 -8.24 6.38 -10.72
N SER A 381 -7.67 5.18 -10.87
CA SER A 381 -7.00 4.47 -9.77
C SER A 381 -5.63 3.99 -10.26
N GLY A 382 -4.64 4.87 -10.25
CA GLY A 382 -3.23 4.58 -10.49
C GLY A 382 -2.39 5.00 -9.28
N ARG A 383 -1.07 4.88 -9.38
CA ARG A 383 -0.16 5.14 -8.24
C ARG A 383 -0.39 6.53 -7.63
N LYS A 384 -0.15 6.66 -6.32
CA LYS A 384 -0.22 7.96 -5.63
C LYS A 384 1.01 8.77 -5.98
N ARG A 385 0.80 10.01 -6.44
CA ARG A 385 1.91 10.96 -6.57
C ARG A 385 2.21 11.52 -5.17
N LYS A 386 3.46 11.40 -4.71
CA LYS A 386 3.87 11.92 -3.40
C LYS A 386 3.84 13.44 -3.39
N GLU A 387 3.07 14.03 -2.48
CA GLU A 387 3.10 15.48 -2.24
C GLU A 387 4.48 15.86 -1.74
N THR A 388 5.19 16.62 -2.57
CA THR A 388 6.34 17.40 -2.14
C THR A 388 6.03 18.83 -2.50
N GLY A 389 6.22 19.72 -1.53
CA GLY A 389 6.00 21.15 -1.66
C GLY A 389 6.70 21.71 -2.90
N THR A 390 6.18 22.84 -3.34
CA THR A 390 6.59 23.67 -4.47
C THR A 390 8.08 23.65 -4.83
N ASP A 391 8.30 23.69 -6.15
CA ASP A 391 9.51 24.01 -6.91
C ASP A 391 10.57 22.93 -7.22
N ASP A 392 10.71 22.71 -8.53
CA ASP A 392 11.88 22.28 -9.30
C ASP A 392 12.84 21.27 -8.65
N THR A 393 12.61 19.97 -8.89
CA THR A 393 13.64 18.92 -8.72
C THR A 393 13.53 17.82 -9.79
N PRO A 394 14.65 17.31 -10.35
CA PRO A 394 14.69 16.53 -11.60
C PRO A 394 13.99 15.16 -11.54
N ILE A 395 13.41 14.78 -12.69
CA ILE A 395 12.70 13.53 -12.96
C ILE A 395 13.65 12.32 -12.81
N GLU A 396 13.35 11.40 -11.89
CA GLU A 396 13.93 10.07 -11.79
C GLU A 396 13.70 9.31 -13.11
N LYS A 397 14.77 8.98 -13.84
CA LYS A 397 14.69 8.17 -15.08
C LYS A 397 14.61 6.68 -14.72
N PRO A 398 14.08 5.81 -15.59
CA PRO A 398 14.17 4.36 -15.37
C PRO A 398 15.64 3.92 -15.22
N ALA A 399 15.87 2.87 -14.42
CA ALA A 399 17.19 2.31 -14.17
C ALA A 399 17.88 1.90 -15.48
N ASP A 400 19.18 2.19 -15.61
CA ASP A 400 19.98 1.74 -16.75
C ASP A 400 20.37 0.27 -16.56
N THR A 401 19.49 -0.63 -17.00
CA THR A 401 19.64 -2.10 -16.86
C THR A 401 20.93 -2.64 -17.49
N ASN A 402 21.46 -1.95 -18.51
CA ASN A 402 22.75 -2.27 -19.11
C ASN A 402 23.90 -1.95 -18.16
N ASN A 403 23.89 -0.79 -17.51
CA ASN A 403 24.91 -0.43 -16.52
C ASN A 403 24.80 -1.28 -15.25
N VAL A 404 23.58 -1.67 -14.84
CA VAL A 404 23.41 -2.61 -13.71
C VAL A 404 24.02 -3.97 -14.06
N SER A 405 23.76 -4.50 -15.25
CA SER A 405 24.38 -5.75 -15.72
C SER A 405 25.90 -5.67 -15.77
N LYS A 406 26.46 -4.55 -16.26
CA LYS A 406 27.92 -4.30 -16.24
C LYS A 406 28.45 -4.29 -14.81
N GLY A 407 27.74 -3.65 -13.89
CA GLY A 407 28.13 -3.58 -12.48
C GLY A 407 28.15 -4.94 -11.80
N GLN A 408 27.13 -5.78 -12.02
CA GLN A 408 27.09 -7.14 -11.52
C GLN A 408 28.24 -7.98 -12.07
N LYS A 409 28.51 -7.90 -13.39
CA LYS A 409 29.63 -8.60 -14.03
C LYS A 409 30.96 -8.17 -13.41
N TRP A 410 31.17 -6.87 -13.29
CA TRP A 410 32.40 -6.30 -12.75
C TRP A 410 32.62 -6.69 -11.29
N LEU A 411 31.59 -6.64 -10.45
CA LEU A 411 31.67 -7.08 -9.05
C LEU A 411 32.02 -8.57 -8.95
N ASN A 412 31.39 -9.42 -9.75
CA ASN A 412 31.75 -10.84 -9.79
C ASN A 412 33.21 -11.04 -10.22
N SER A 413 33.68 -10.36 -11.27
CA SER A 413 35.04 -10.53 -11.77
C SER A 413 36.11 -10.06 -10.78
N ASN A 414 35.90 -8.93 -10.09
CA ASN A 414 36.92 -8.31 -9.25
C ASN A 414 36.82 -8.69 -7.77
N TYR A 415 35.65 -9.15 -7.31
CA TYR A 415 35.36 -9.35 -5.89
C TYR A 415 34.65 -10.68 -5.59
N SER A 416 34.76 -11.68 -6.48
CA SER A 416 34.11 -12.99 -6.33
C SER A 416 34.30 -13.64 -4.95
N SER A 417 35.52 -13.59 -4.40
CA SER A 417 35.84 -14.18 -3.08
C SER A 417 35.11 -13.48 -1.94
N VAL A 418 35.13 -12.15 -1.94
CA VAL A 418 34.42 -11.30 -0.96
C VAL A 418 32.91 -11.54 -1.05
N ILE A 419 32.37 -11.55 -2.27
CA ILE A 419 30.95 -11.76 -2.52
C ILE A 419 30.53 -13.16 -2.05
N LYS A 420 31.19 -14.22 -2.51
CA LYS A 420 30.87 -15.60 -2.08
C LYS A 420 30.93 -15.75 -0.56
N LYS A 421 31.94 -15.17 0.10
CA LYS A 421 32.07 -15.21 1.56
C LYS A 421 30.95 -14.46 2.28
N ALA A 422 30.53 -13.31 1.75
CA ALA A 422 29.48 -12.50 2.36
C ALA A 422 28.09 -13.06 2.07
N THR A 423 27.81 -13.44 0.82
CA THR A 423 26.46 -13.69 0.30
C THR A 423 26.16 -15.15 0.00
N GLY A 424 27.16 -16.04 0.06
CA GLY A 424 27.04 -17.47 -0.24
C GLY A 424 27.05 -17.82 -1.73
N LYS A 425 26.78 -16.87 -2.62
CA LYS A 425 26.79 -17.07 -4.09
C LYS A 425 27.14 -15.80 -4.86
N LEU A 426 27.66 -15.94 -6.07
CA LEU A 426 27.90 -14.80 -6.96
C LEU A 426 26.59 -14.10 -7.36
N LEU A 427 26.71 -12.89 -7.91
CA LEU A 427 25.58 -12.17 -8.46
C LEU A 427 25.10 -12.85 -9.75
N GLU A 428 23.78 -12.97 -9.90
CA GLU A 428 23.17 -13.23 -11.19
C GLU A 428 23.30 -11.96 -12.05
N ILE A 429 23.55 -12.13 -13.34
CA ILE A 429 23.72 -11.01 -14.27
C ILE A 429 22.40 -10.79 -15.00
N ASP A 430 21.46 -10.18 -14.30
CA ASP A 430 20.08 -10.02 -14.71
C ASP A 430 19.71 -8.55 -15.02
N GLY A 431 20.64 -7.62 -14.80
CA GLY A 431 20.38 -6.18 -14.95
C GLY A 431 19.43 -5.60 -13.90
N SER A 432 19.15 -6.37 -12.84
CA SER A 432 18.28 -5.99 -11.73
C SER A 432 19.07 -5.68 -10.48
N TYR A 433 18.81 -4.51 -9.89
CA TYR A 433 19.40 -4.12 -8.62
C TYR A 433 18.50 -4.53 -7.45
N GLY A 434 18.41 -5.84 -7.23
CA GLY A 434 17.70 -6.41 -6.09
C GLY A 434 18.52 -6.47 -4.80
N THR A 435 17.96 -7.09 -3.77
CA THR A 435 18.58 -7.28 -2.44
C THR A 435 19.97 -7.90 -2.52
N HIS A 436 20.20 -8.84 -3.45
CA HIS A 436 21.48 -9.53 -3.62
C HIS A 436 22.55 -8.62 -4.22
N SER A 437 22.23 -7.87 -5.28
CA SER A 437 23.10 -6.84 -5.89
C SER A 437 23.49 -5.75 -4.89
N ARG A 438 22.52 -5.27 -4.11
CA ARG A 438 22.75 -4.28 -3.05
C ARG A 438 23.69 -4.79 -1.97
N TRP A 439 23.45 -6.02 -1.49
CA TRP A 439 24.27 -6.62 -0.44
C TRP A 439 25.69 -6.91 -0.91
N ALA A 440 25.88 -7.41 -2.14
CA ALA A 440 27.21 -7.62 -2.69
C ALA A 440 28.00 -6.31 -2.80
N ALA A 441 27.40 -5.24 -3.32
CA ALA A 441 28.03 -3.92 -3.38
C ALA A 441 28.41 -3.41 -1.98
N LEU A 442 27.55 -3.63 -0.98
CA LEU A 442 27.82 -3.27 0.41
C LEU A 442 28.95 -4.10 1.02
N ALA A 443 28.98 -5.40 0.76
CA ALA A 443 30.02 -6.30 1.26
C ALA A 443 31.39 -5.90 0.72
N VAL A 444 31.48 -5.57 -0.58
CA VAL A 444 32.70 -5.05 -1.21
C VAL A 444 33.11 -3.71 -0.62
N TRP A 445 32.16 -2.80 -0.42
CA TRP A 445 32.42 -1.51 0.23
C TRP A 445 33.03 -1.69 1.63
N LYS A 446 32.46 -2.58 2.45
CA LYS A 446 32.93 -2.87 3.81
C LYS A 446 34.31 -3.51 3.82
N ASP A 447 34.54 -4.52 2.96
CA ASP A 447 35.84 -5.17 2.81
C ASP A 447 36.93 -4.16 2.43
N LEU A 448 36.67 -3.31 1.45
CA LEU A 448 37.62 -2.28 1.03
C LEU A 448 37.89 -1.27 2.14
N THR A 449 36.86 -0.87 2.88
CA THR A 449 36.97 0.06 4.01
C THR A 449 37.82 -0.52 5.13
N ASN A 450 37.63 -1.80 5.44
CA ASN A 450 38.43 -2.52 6.43
C ASN A 450 39.90 -2.56 6.00
N ARG A 451 40.18 -2.99 4.77
CA ARG A 451 41.55 -3.12 4.26
C ARG A 451 42.28 -1.78 4.17
N ARG A 452 41.59 -0.72 3.73
CA ARG A 452 42.23 0.58 3.47
C ARG A 452 42.42 1.43 4.73
N TYR A 453 41.54 1.29 5.71
CA TYR A 453 41.49 2.20 6.86
C TYR A 453 41.48 1.49 8.23
N GLY A 454 41.64 0.16 8.28
CA GLY A 454 41.76 -0.59 9.53
C GLY A 454 40.47 -0.72 10.34
N TYR A 455 39.30 -0.61 9.70
CA TYR A 455 38.02 -0.88 10.38
C TYR A 455 37.73 -2.38 10.46
N ASN A 456 36.84 -2.76 11.38
CA ASN A 456 36.34 -4.13 11.58
C ASN A 456 34.85 -4.26 11.24
N LEU A 457 34.45 -3.80 10.05
CA LEU A 457 33.07 -3.90 9.58
C LEU A 457 32.76 -5.33 9.12
N THR A 458 31.69 -5.93 9.62
CA THR A 458 31.31 -7.30 9.24
C THR A 458 30.75 -7.36 7.82
N PRO A 459 31.41 -8.04 6.85
CA PRO A 459 30.95 -8.08 5.45
C PRO A 459 29.62 -8.84 5.25
N SER A 460 29.33 -9.83 6.10
CA SER A 460 28.07 -10.60 6.07
C SER A 460 26.87 -9.82 6.61
N ASN A 461 27.07 -8.68 7.26
CA ASN A 461 25.96 -7.83 7.68
C ASN A 461 25.32 -7.15 6.45
N LYS A 462 24.02 -7.37 6.26
CA LYS A 462 23.25 -6.91 5.09
C LYS A 462 22.93 -5.42 5.11
N ASN A 463 23.09 -4.73 6.24
CA ASN A 463 22.64 -3.35 6.42
C ASN A 463 23.83 -2.37 6.53
N PHE A 464 23.60 -1.12 6.13
CA PHE A 464 24.56 -0.04 6.31
C PHE A 464 24.30 0.64 7.67
N LEU A 465 25.01 0.16 8.70
CA LEU A 465 24.82 0.59 10.10
C LEU A 465 25.60 1.88 10.42
N ASP A 466 25.45 2.40 11.64
CA ASP A 466 26.19 3.58 12.11
C ASP A 466 27.72 3.37 12.15
N SER A 467 28.18 2.12 12.37
CA SER A 467 29.59 1.76 12.22
C SER A 467 30.10 2.00 10.80
N CYS A 468 29.24 1.80 9.80
CA CYS A 468 29.54 2.09 8.40
C CYS A 468 29.55 3.61 8.15
N LYS A 469 28.60 4.37 8.74
CA LYS A 469 28.61 5.84 8.64
C LYS A 469 29.90 6.45 9.20
N LYS A 470 30.40 5.93 10.32
CA LYS A 470 31.69 6.38 10.91
C LYS A 470 32.83 6.15 9.92
N ALA A 471 32.91 4.96 9.34
CA ALA A 471 33.96 4.62 8.39
C ALA A 471 33.83 5.37 7.05
N ALA A 472 32.60 5.67 6.63
CA ALA A 472 32.30 6.41 5.40
C ALA A 472 32.86 7.83 5.37
N LYS A 473 33.13 8.44 6.55
CA LYS A 473 33.86 9.71 6.63
C LYS A 473 35.26 9.63 6.03
N LYS A 474 35.93 8.47 6.12
CA LYS A 474 37.24 8.21 5.50
C LYS A 474 37.12 7.76 4.04
N ALA A 475 35.97 7.22 3.64
CA ALA A 475 35.67 6.84 2.26
C ALA A 475 34.97 7.98 1.47
N LEU A 476 35.28 9.24 1.78
CA LEU A 476 34.79 10.39 1.02
C LEU A 476 35.18 10.24 -0.45
N THR A 477 34.20 10.25 -1.35
CA THR A 477 34.44 10.16 -2.79
C THR A 477 33.83 11.37 -3.47
N LYS A 478 34.62 12.07 -4.28
CA LYS A 478 34.27 13.34 -4.90
C LYS A 478 34.85 13.44 -6.30
N TYR A 479 34.52 14.51 -7.02
CA TYR A 479 35.07 14.78 -8.35
C TYR A 479 36.59 14.55 -8.43
N GLY A 480 37.03 13.82 -9.46
CA GLY A 480 38.42 13.40 -9.66
C GLY A 480 38.83 12.12 -8.91
N SER A 481 37.99 11.56 -8.05
CA SER A 481 38.26 10.26 -7.41
C SER A 481 38.14 9.12 -8.41
N SER A 482 38.95 8.07 -8.26
CA SER A 482 38.86 6.87 -9.09
C SER A 482 38.89 5.58 -8.26
N GLY A 483 38.43 4.49 -8.87
CA GLY A 483 38.49 3.14 -8.30
C GLY A 483 37.15 2.64 -7.73
N THR A 484 37.23 1.60 -6.89
CA THR A 484 36.06 0.78 -6.53
C THR A 484 34.93 1.54 -5.84
N TYR A 485 35.22 2.54 -5.00
CA TYR A 485 34.17 3.36 -4.40
C TYR A 485 33.37 4.12 -5.46
N THR A 486 34.06 4.75 -6.41
CA THR A 486 33.44 5.43 -7.54
C THR A 486 32.60 4.45 -8.37
N TYR A 487 33.12 3.25 -8.65
CA TYR A 487 32.38 2.25 -9.41
C TYR A 487 31.11 1.79 -8.69
N ILE A 488 31.16 1.59 -7.37
CA ILE A 488 29.97 1.30 -6.57
C ILE A 488 28.96 2.45 -6.64
N ILE A 489 29.41 3.70 -6.60
CA ILE A 489 28.54 4.87 -6.74
C ILE A 489 27.86 4.86 -8.12
N GLN A 490 28.62 4.70 -9.20
CA GLN A 490 28.07 4.62 -10.56
C GLN A 490 27.06 3.47 -10.68
N PHE A 491 27.38 2.29 -10.13
CA PHE A 491 26.50 1.12 -10.15
C PHE A 491 25.16 1.38 -9.45
N ILE A 492 25.21 1.94 -8.25
CA ILE A 492 24.00 2.23 -7.45
C ILE A 492 23.21 3.38 -8.07
N LEU A 493 23.87 4.43 -8.57
CA LEU A 493 23.18 5.54 -9.21
C LEU A 493 22.55 5.14 -10.54
N SER A 494 23.17 4.23 -11.31
CA SER A 494 22.55 3.64 -12.50
C SER A 494 21.32 2.81 -12.15
N ALA A 495 21.41 2.00 -11.09
CA ALA A 495 20.29 1.25 -10.56
C ALA A 495 19.13 2.14 -10.08
N LYS A 496 19.45 3.30 -9.50
CA LYS A 496 18.48 4.28 -9.01
C LYS A 496 18.05 5.30 -10.10
N GLY A 497 18.49 5.14 -11.35
CA GLY A 497 18.07 6.00 -12.46
C GLY A 497 18.69 7.39 -12.51
N PHE A 498 19.73 7.65 -11.71
CA PHE A 498 20.44 8.94 -11.66
C PHE A 498 21.66 8.98 -12.58
N TYR A 499 22.17 7.84 -13.04
CA TYR A 499 23.40 7.76 -13.84
C TYR A 499 23.25 6.86 -15.07
N THR A 500 23.44 7.43 -16.25
CA THR A 500 23.46 6.71 -17.55
C THR A 500 24.82 6.83 -18.25
N GLY A 501 25.83 7.29 -17.52
CA GLY A 501 27.20 7.49 -18.02
C GLY A 501 27.99 6.19 -18.10
N LYS A 502 29.29 6.31 -18.31
CA LYS A 502 30.20 5.16 -18.42
C LYS A 502 30.46 4.52 -17.05
N MET A 503 30.39 3.19 -16.98
CA MET A 503 30.82 2.41 -15.81
C MET A 503 32.34 2.22 -15.85
N ASP A 504 33.10 3.28 -15.58
CA ASP A 504 34.57 3.35 -15.77
C ASP A 504 35.35 3.51 -14.46
N ALA A 505 34.66 3.59 -13.31
CA ALA A 505 35.27 3.88 -12.01
C ALA A 505 35.92 5.26 -11.89
N GLU A 506 35.59 6.22 -12.77
CA GLU A 506 36.08 7.60 -12.73
C GLU A 506 34.99 8.59 -12.31
N PHE A 507 35.27 9.40 -11.28
CA PHE A 507 34.29 10.34 -10.75
C PHE A 507 34.39 11.65 -11.54
N GLY A 508 33.89 11.60 -12.77
CA GLY A 508 33.83 12.74 -13.69
C GLY A 508 32.63 13.67 -13.43
N SER A 509 32.41 14.59 -14.37
CA SER A 509 31.32 15.58 -14.32
C SER A 509 29.94 14.93 -14.36
N GLU A 510 29.78 13.84 -15.11
CA GLU A 510 28.54 13.07 -15.19
C GLU A 510 28.21 12.41 -13.84
N THR A 511 29.19 11.76 -13.20
CA THR A 511 29.00 11.14 -11.88
C THR A 511 28.70 12.20 -10.82
N LYS A 512 29.39 13.35 -10.84
CA LYS A 512 29.09 14.46 -9.93
C LYS A 512 27.66 14.97 -10.10
N SER A 513 27.22 15.17 -11.34
CA SER A 513 25.86 15.62 -11.65
C SER A 513 24.81 14.61 -11.19
N ALA A 514 25.09 13.32 -11.35
CA ALA A 514 24.23 12.24 -10.86
C ALA A 514 24.16 12.20 -9.33
N VAL A 515 25.30 12.38 -8.64
CA VAL A 515 25.34 12.47 -7.17
C VAL A 515 24.55 13.68 -6.66
N LYS A 516 24.70 14.86 -7.27
CA LYS A 516 23.92 16.04 -6.89
C LYS A 516 22.42 15.81 -7.05
N SER A 517 22.02 15.23 -8.18
CA SER A 517 20.62 14.91 -8.46
C SER A 517 20.07 13.90 -7.45
N PHE A 518 20.87 12.91 -7.09
CA PHE A 518 20.54 11.93 -6.07
C PHE A 518 20.48 12.53 -4.65
N GLN A 519 21.43 13.40 -4.29
CA GLN A 519 21.41 14.11 -3.00
C GLN A 519 20.16 14.98 -2.88
N LYS A 520 19.84 15.74 -3.93
CA LYS A 520 18.64 16.58 -3.99
C LYS A 520 17.36 15.74 -3.86
N SER A 521 17.30 14.58 -4.51
CA SER A 521 16.14 13.66 -4.38
C SER A 521 16.02 13.00 -3.00
N LYS A 522 17.10 13.01 -2.20
CA LYS A 522 17.14 12.48 -0.82
C LYS A 522 17.13 13.57 0.25
N GLY A 523 16.93 14.83 -0.12
CA GLY A 523 16.94 15.96 0.83
C GLY A 523 18.29 16.17 1.51
N LEU A 524 19.39 15.80 0.84
CA LEU A 524 20.75 16.01 1.30
C LEU A 524 21.33 17.30 0.68
N SER A 525 22.41 17.82 1.28
CA SER A 525 23.28 18.82 0.64
C SER A 525 23.70 18.33 -0.75
N ASP A 526 23.44 19.10 -1.80
CA ASP A 526 23.72 18.78 -3.20
C ASP A 526 25.12 19.24 -3.63
N ASP A 527 26.10 19.09 -2.74
CA ASP A 527 27.50 19.43 -2.98
C ASP A 527 28.17 18.57 -4.08
N GLY A 528 27.62 17.39 -4.35
CA GLY A 528 28.16 16.43 -5.31
C GLY A 528 29.24 15.52 -4.73
N ASP A 529 29.44 15.54 -3.41
CA ASP A 529 30.42 14.75 -2.67
C ASP A 529 29.73 13.58 -1.94
N VAL A 530 30.23 12.36 -2.13
CA VAL A 530 29.68 11.17 -1.49
C VAL A 530 30.31 10.98 -0.11
N GLY A 531 29.76 11.71 0.87
CA GLY A 531 30.08 11.60 2.29
C GLY A 531 29.25 10.55 3.02
N ALA A 532 29.34 10.52 4.36
CA ALA A 532 28.68 9.48 5.18
C ALA A 532 27.15 9.39 4.98
N ASN A 533 26.47 10.53 4.86
CA ASN A 533 25.01 10.57 4.66
C ASN A 533 24.62 10.12 3.26
N THR A 534 25.42 10.47 2.24
CA THR A 534 25.18 10.04 0.86
C THR A 534 25.44 8.55 0.71
N TRP A 535 26.52 8.00 1.31
CA TRP A 535 26.75 6.56 1.36
C TRP A 535 25.61 5.81 2.06
N TYR A 536 25.10 6.35 3.16
CA TYR A 536 23.94 5.80 3.84
C TYR A 536 22.71 5.74 2.91
N ALA A 537 22.41 6.82 2.20
CA ALA A 537 21.28 6.88 1.26
C ALA A 537 21.49 6.02 -0.01
N LEU A 538 22.73 5.76 -0.42
CA LEU A 538 22.99 4.86 -1.55
C LEU A 538 22.62 3.41 -1.19
N PHE A 539 22.91 2.99 0.05
CA PHE A 539 22.71 1.61 0.50
C PHE A 539 21.40 1.32 1.24
N ASN A 540 20.63 2.34 1.59
CA ASN A 540 19.28 2.26 2.12
C ASN A 540 18.35 3.04 1.18
#